data_AF-A0A150ITZ3-F1
#
_entry.id   AF-A0A150ITZ3-F1
#
_cell.length_a   1.000
_cell.length_b   1.000
_cell.length_c   1.000
_cell.angle_alpha   90.00
_cell.angle_beta   90.00
_cell.angle_gamma   90.00
#
_symmetry.space_group_name_H-M   'P 1'
#
loop_
_entity.id
_entity.type
_entity.pdbx_description
1 polymer ?
#
loop_
_entity_poly.entity_id
_entity_poly.type
_entity_poly.pdbx_seq_one_letter_code
_entity_poly.pdbx_strand_id
1 'polypeptide(L)'
;MDKNSNAFGKSVKDKVFVFPMGKGSTVGSYVIYQLKKNGVAPLAIINREAETIVSVGAIISDIPMVDKIEIDALQEGKKVKVDGSNGTVEII
;
A
#
# COMPACT_ATOMS: atom_id res chain seq x y z
N MET A 1 2.71 -8.49 10.47
CA MET A 1 3.79 -8.16 9.51
C MET A 1 5.02 -9.00 9.82
N ASP A 2 5.87 -9.22 8.81
CA ASP A 2 7.13 -9.98 8.94
C ASP A 2 8.08 -9.30 9.94
N LYS A 3 8.73 -10.08 10.82
CA LYS A 3 9.64 -9.56 11.86
C LYS A 3 10.89 -8.90 11.30
N ASN A 4 11.26 -9.24 10.07
CA ASN A 4 12.42 -8.69 9.38
C ASN A 4 12.07 -7.44 8.54
N SER A 5 10.82 -6.99 8.56
CA SER A 5 10.39 -5.77 7.86
C SER A 5 10.64 -4.54 8.72
N ASN A 6 11.11 -3.45 8.10
CA ASN A 6 11.24 -2.12 8.75
C ASN A 6 9.91 -1.53 9.27
N ALA A 7 8.78 -2.11 8.86
CA ALA A 7 7.46 -1.73 9.33
C ALA A 7 6.87 -2.73 10.35
N PHE A 8 7.66 -3.70 10.85
CA PHE A 8 7.27 -4.55 11.97
C PHE A 8 6.94 -3.71 13.22
N GLY A 9 5.78 -3.98 13.84
CA GLY A 9 5.30 -3.23 15.00
C GLY A 9 4.78 -1.82 14.70
N LYS A 10 4.85 -1.34 13.45
CA LYS A 10 4.29 -0.04 13.04
C LYS A 10 2.86 -0.20 12.54
N SER A 11 2.03 0.79 12.83
CA SER A 11 0.69 0.90 12.24
C SER A 11 0.75 1.55 10.86
N VAL A 12 0.01 0.96 9.92
CA VAL A 12 -0.23 1.49 8.57
C VAL A 12 -1.49 2.37 8.50
N LYS A 13 -2.26 2.44 9.58
CA LYS A 13 -3.47 3.27 9.67
C LYS A 13 -3.15 4.72 9.33
N ASP A 14 -4.01 5.35 8.53
CA ASP A 14 -3.95 6.76 8.15
C ASP A 14 -2.61 7.18 7.51
N LYS A 15 -1.90 6.24 6.88
CA LYS A 15 -0.64 6.47 6.18
C LYS A 15 -0.68 5.92 4.76
N VAL A 16 0.21 6.41 3.90
CA VAL A 16 0.47 5.80 2.60
C VAL A 16 1.46 4.65 2.80
N PHE A 17 1.08 3.46 2.36
CA PHE A 17 1.88 2.26 2.53
C PHE A 17 2.62 1.93 1.23
N VAL A 18 3.94 1.98 1.28
CA VAL A 18 4.83 1.83 0.13
C VAL A 18 5.65 0.56 0.28
N PHE A 19 5.64 -0.31 -0.72
CA PHE A 19 6.48 -1.51 -0.73
C PHE A 19 6.77 -1.95 -2.17
N PRO A 20 7.94 -2.54 -2.47
CA PRO A 20 8.34 -2.81 -3.85
C PRO A 20 7.44 -3.85 -4.53
N MET A 21 7.24 -5.00 -3.88
CA MET A 21 6.45 -6.12 -4.41
C MET A 21 5.74 -6.83 -3.26
N GLY A 22 4.60 -7.44 -3.58
CA GLY A 22 3.97 -8.43 -2.71
C GLY A 22 4.94 -9.59 -2.38
N LYS A 23 4.65 -10.31 -1.30
CA LYS A 23 5.42 -11.51 -0.91
C LYS A 23 4.78 -12.82 -1.43
N GLY A 24 3.96 -12.81 -2.48
CA GLY A 24 3.35 -14.02 -3.00
C GLY A 24 2.28 -14.64 -2.09
N SER A 25 1.56 -13.83 -1.32
CA SER A 25 0.56 -14.35 -0.37
C SER A 25 -0.80 -14.49 -1.05
N THR A 26 -1.29 -15.72 -1.21
CA THR A 26 -2.61 -16.03 -1.81
C THR A 26 -3.78 -15.37 -1.07
N VAL A 27 -3.60 -15.03 0.21
CA VAL A 27 -4.63 -14.43 1.08
C VAL A 27 -4.48 -12.93 1.29
N GLY A 28 -3.49 -12.29 0.63
CA GLY A 28 -3.16 -10.88 0.84
C GLY A 28 -4.34 -9.91 0.60
N SER A 29 -5.22 -10.22 -0.35
CA SER A 29 -6.40 -9.42 -0.65
C SER A 29 -7.36 -9.33 0.53
N TYR A 30 -7.60 -10.45 1.23
CA TYR A 30 -8.44 -10.49 2.42
C TYR A 30 -7.81 -9.75 3.60
N VAL A 31 -6.48 -9.72 3.70
CA VAL A 31 -5.80 -8.94 4.72
C VAL A 31 -6.06 -7.44 4.50
N ILE A 32 -5.90 -6.95 3.27
CA ILE A 32 -6.18 -5.54 2.93
C ILE A 32 -7.65 -5.21 3.24
N TYR A 33 -8.58 -6.09 2.88
CA TYR A 33 -9.99 -5.95 3.17
C TYR A 33 -10.31 -5.92 4.67
N GLN A 34 -9.70 -6.81 5.46
CA GLN A 34 -9.87 -6.80 6.91
C GLN A 34 -9.31 -5.51 7.53
N LEU A 35 -8.19 -4.98 7.05
CA LEU A 35 -7.66 -3.70 7.52
C LEU A 35 -8.68 -2.56 7.30
N LYS A 36 -9.35 -2.54 6.14
CA LYS A 36 -10.41 -1.56 5.85
C LYS A 36 -11.60 -1.74 6.78
N LYS A 37 -12.11 -2.97 6.93
CA LYS A 37 -13.23 -3.25 7.84
C LYS A 37 -12.94 -2.89 9.29
N ASN A 38 -11.69 -3.05 9.72
CA ASN A 38 -11.25 -2.75 11.07
C ASN A 38 -10.88 -1.27 11.28
N GLY A 39 -11.02 -0.41 10.26
CA GLY A 39 -10.71 1.02 10.37
C GLY A 39 -9.21 1.31 10.60
N VAL A 40 -8.34 0.40 10.17
CA VAL A 40 -6.88 0.47 10.31
C VAL A 40 -6.16 0.34 8.96
N ALA A 41 -6.88 0.52 7.85
CA ALA A 41 -6.33 0.51 6.50
C ALA A 41 -5.41 1.72 6.24
N PRO A 42 -4.46 1.57 5.30
CA PRO A 42 -3.72 2.71 4.77
C PRO A 42 -4.63 3.63 3.96
N LEU A 43 -4.21 4.90 3.83
CA LEU A 43 -4.86 5.89 2.97
C LEU A 43 -4.67 5.57 1.49
N ALA A 44 -3.52 5.01 1.14
CA ALA A 44 -3.20 4.58 -0.22
C ALA A 44 -2.09 3.53 -0.20
N ILE A 45 -1.97 2.78 -1.29
CA ILE A 45 -0.92 1.79 -1.53
C ILE A 45 -0.09 2.24 -2.74
N ILE A 46 1.24 2.13 -2.63
CA ILE A 46 2.15 2.38 -3.75
C ILE A 46 3.08 1.18 -3.91
N ASN A 47 3.17 0.66 -5.13
CA ASN A 47 4.06 -0.43 -5.48
C ASN A 47 4.96 -0.09 -6.66
N ARG A 48 6.18 -0.64 -6.64
CA ARG A 48 7.01 -0.71 -7.85
C ARG A 48 6.42 -1.72 -8.81
N GLU A 49 6.02 -2.88 -8.29
CA GLU A 49 5.33 -3.90 -9.04
C GLU A 49 4.36 -4.64 -8.14
N ALA A 50 3.07 -4.54 -8.44
CA ALA A 50 2.02 -5.18 -7.69
C ALA A 50 1.66 -6.54 -8.27
N GLU A 51 1.55 -7.52 -7.40
CA GLU A 51 0.88 -8.78 -7.72
C GLU A 51 -0.64 -8.59 -7.76
N THR A 52 -1.34 -9.40 -8.56
CA THR A 52 -2.80 -9.38 -8.69
C THR A 52 -3.52 -9.40 -7.34
N ILE A 53 -2.99 -10.12 -6.35
CA ILE A 53 -3.60 -10.23 -5.02
C ILE A 53 -3.64 -8.90 -4.28
N VAL A 54 -2.58 -8.08 -4.39
CA VAL A 54 -2.53 -6.75 -3.78
C VAL A 54 -3.54 -5.83 -4.47
N SER A 55 -3.55 -5.83 -5.80
CA SER A 55 -4.47 -5.02 -6.60
C SER A 55 -5.94 -5.37 -6.32
N VAL A 56 -6.28 -6.66 -6.26
CA VAL A 56 -7.63 -7.11 -5.87
C VAL A 56 -7.97 -6.63 -4.46
N GLY A 57 -7.04 -6.74 -3.51
CA GLY A 57 -7.24 -6.25 -2.15
C GLY A 57 -7.52 -4.76 -2.09
N ALA A 58 -6.78 -3.94 -2.83
CA ALA A 58 -7.00 -2.50 -2.91
C ALA A 58 -8.37 -2.15 -3.51
N ILE A 59 -8.73 -2.80 -4.62
CA ILE A 59 -10.01 -2.61 -5.33
C ILE A 59 -11.20 -2.92 -4.41
N ILE A 60 -11.25 -4.11 -3.80
CA ILE A 60 -12.39 -4.51 -2.96
C ILE A 60 -12.48 -3.70 -1.66
N SER A 61 -11.38 -3.07 -1.26
CA SER A 61 -11.29 -2.26 -0.04
C SER A 61 -11.50 -0.78 -0.28
N ASP A 62 -11.69 -0.37 -1.55
CA ASP A 62 -11.76 1.03 -1.95
C ASP A 62 -10.59 1.83 -1.36
N ILE A 63 -9.37 1.33 -1.63
CA ILE A 63 -8.12 1.97 -1.23
C ILE A 63 -7.41 2.42 -2.51
N PRO A 64 -7.14 3.73 -2.67
CA PRO A 64 -6.36 4.24 -3.79
C PRO A 64 -5.01 3.52 -3.90
N MET A 65 -4.67 3.09 -5.11
CA MET A 65 -3.44 2.37 -5.37
C MET A 65 -2.79 2.84 -6.66
N VAL A 66 -1.46 2.98 -6.64
CA VAL A 66 -0.64 3.23 -7.82
C VAL A 66 0.42 2.14 -7.91
N ASP A 67 0.59 1.60 -9.11
CA ASP A 67 1.53 0.52 -9.44
C ASP A 67 2.46 0.96 -10.58
N LYS A 68 3.58 0.27 -10.78
CA LYS A 68 4.57 0.50 -11.85
C LYS A 68 5.24 1.86 -11.78
N ILE A 69 5.57 2.31 -10.56
CA ILE A 69 6.34 3.55 -10.35
C ILE A 69 7.60 3.30 -9.53
N GLU A 70 8.63 4.10 -9.76
CA GLU A 70 9.82 4.04 -8.91
C GLU A 70 9.54 4.61 -7.51
N ILE A 71 9.88 3.83 -6.48
CA ILE A 71 9.61 4.17 -5.09
C ILE A 71 10.85 4.63 -4.32
N ASP A 72 12.05 4.58 -4.91
CA ASP A 72 13.30 4.90 -4.22
C ASP A 72 13.40 6.39 -3.81
N ALA A 73 12.67 7.27 -4.50
CA ALA A 73 12.55 8.69 -4.15
C ALA A 73 11.62 8.93 -2.95
N LEU A 74 10.79 7.95 -2.59
CA LEU A 74 9.85 8.03 -1.48
C LEU A 74 10.58 7.67 -0.17
N GLN A 75 10.52 8.58 0.80
CA GLN A 75 11.17 8.42 2.09
C GLN A 75 10.13 8.39 3.21
N GLU A 76 10.37 7.56 4.22
CA GLU A 76 9.50 7.48 5.40
C GLU A 76 9.39 8.87 6.06
N GLY A 77 8.17 9.26 6.43
CA GLY A 77 7.89 10.56 7.06
C GLY A 77 7.62 11.71 6.10
N LYS A 78 7.83 11.55 4.78
CA LYS A 78 7.41 12.55 3.79
C LYS A 78 5.91 12.46 3.51
N LYS A 79 5.31 13.61 3.20
CA LYS A 79 3.93 13.69 2.73
C LYS A 79 3.91 13.46 1.23
N VAL A 80 2.93 12.68 0.78
CA VAL A 80 2.71 12.41 -0.63
C VAL A 80 1.23 12.54 -0.93
N LYS A 81 0.92 13.00 -2.14
CA LYS A 81 -0.41 12.96 -2.73
C LYS A 81 -0.45 11.78 -3.69
N VAL A 82 -1.47 10.93 -3.54
CA VAL A 82 -1.67 9.74 -4.37
C VAL A 82 -2.99 9.89 -5.11
N ASP A 83 -2.96 9.76 -6.42
CA ASP A 83 -4.14 9.74 -7.28
C ASP A 83 -4.22 8.36 -7.96
N GLY A 84 -5.05 7.47 -7.40
CA GLY A 84 -5.27 6.14 -7.95
C GLY A 84 -6.07 6.13 -9.26
N SER A 85 -6.75 7.22 -9.61
CA SER A 85 -7.52 7.34 -10.85
C SER A 85 -6.62 7.73 -12.02
N ASN A 86 -5.71 8.68 -11.79
CA ASN A 86 -4.75 9.15 -12.80
C ASN A 86 -3.41 8.39 -12.76
N GLY A 87 -3.18 7.56 -11.75
CA GLY A 87 -1.95 6.78 -11.59
C GLY A 87 -0.74 7.64 -11.20
N THR A 88 -0.94 8.74 -10.47
CA THR A 88 0.13 9.68 -10.14
C THR A 88 0.46 9.72 -8.65
N VAL A 89 1.73 10.01 -8.35
CA VAL A 89 2.24 10.22 -7.00
C VAL A 89 3.08 11.50 -7.01
N GLU A 90 2.74 12.44 -6.12
CA GLU A 90 3.45 13.72 -5.96
C GLU A 90 4.01 13.82 -4.54
N ILE A 91 5.26 14.24 -4.40
CA ILE A 91 5.90 14.52 -3.10
C ILE A 91 5.58 15.97 -2.72
N ILE A 92 5.16 16.18 -1.47
CA ILE A 92 4.81 17.50 -0.91
C ILE A 92 5.92 17.98 0.03
#